data_AF-A0A3C7WBF7-F1
#
_entry.id   AF-A0A3C7WBF7-F1
#
_cell.length_a   1.000
_cell.length_b   1.000
_cell.length_c   1.000
_cell.angle_alpha   90.00
_cell.angle_beta   90.00
_cell.angle_gamma   90.00
#
_symmetry.space_group_name_H-M   'P 1'
#
loop_
_entity.id
_entity.type
_entity.pdbx_description
1 polymer ?
#
loop_
_entity_poly.entity_id
_entity_poly.type
_entity_poly.pdbx_seq_one_letter_code
_entity_poly.pdbx_strand_id
1 'polypeptide(L)'
;RQVLLGEAQGLADRFQYLDTRFRELGAEVNVRIENAVRDINALAQSIADLNEQVVRATAQAGGQPPNDLLDARDRAINQLAEQIGVTTVTQEDGAINVLVGNGQALVVGFNAEALATFTDPFDPTRTNVGIAGLATQGDIGRFLSGGRLGAALDFRSRVLDGTRNELGLLATGVASTFNAQHRSGLDLNGQLGGDFFRPLTPTVVDSNANTGTA
;
A
#
# COMPACT_ATOMS: atom_id res chain seq x y z
N ARG A 1 -16.85 -3.56 -42.98
CA ARG A 1 -15.60 -4.00 -42.28
C ARG A 1 -14.87 -2.86 -41.60
N GLN A 2 -14.67 -1.72 -42.26
CA GLN A 2 -13.90 -0.60 -41.69
C GLN A 2 -14.54 0.02 -40.43
N VAL A 3 -15.86 0.18 -40.40
CA VAL A 3 -16.58 0.63 -39.19
C VAL A 3 -16.35 -0.33 -38.02
N LEU A 4 -16.55 -1.64 -38.21
CA LEU A 4 -16.30 -2.66 -37.18
C LEU A 4 -14.88 -2.62 -36.62
N LEU A 5 -13.86 -2.48 -37.49
CA LEU A 5 -12.47 -2.38 -37.06
C LEU A 5 -12.23 -1.09 -36.25
N GLY A 6 -12.85 0.03 -36.64
CA GLY A 6 -12.79 1.28 -35.89
C GLY A 6 -13.41 1.18 -34.50
N GLU A 7 -14.60 0.59 -34.40
CA GLU A 7 -15.29 0.37 -33.11
C GLU A 7 -14.48 -0.57 -32.20
N ALA A 8 -13.92 -1.64 -32.76
CA ALA A 8 -13.07 -2.57 -32.03
C ALA A 8 -11.77 -1.92 -31.51
N GLN A 9 -11.15 -1.07 -32.33
CA GLN A 9 -9.99 -0.29 -31.91
C GLN A 9 -10.37 0.67 -30.78
N GLY A 10 -11.48 1.40 -30.91
CA GLY A 10 -11.95 2.31 -29.87
C GLY A 10 -12.25 1.59 -28.54
N LEU A 11 -12.80 0.38 -28.60
CA LEU A 11 -12.99 -0.46 -27.42
C LEU A 11 -11.65 -0.86 -26.78
N ALA A 12 -10.69 -1.32 -27.58
CA ALA A 12 -9.37 -1.70 -27.08
C ALA A 12 -8.63 -0.51 -26.44
N ASP A 13 -8.67 0.65 -27.09
CA ASP A 13 -8.09 1.89 -26.59
C ASP A 13 -8.72 2.30 -25.25
N ARG A 14 -10.04 2.10 -25.10
CA ARG A 14 -10.74 2.41 -23.84
C ARG A 14 -10.27 1.51 -22.69
N PHE A 15 -10.11 0.21 -22.92
CA PHE A 15 -9.57 -0.70 -21.90
C PHE A 15 -8.14 -0.31 -21.50
N GLN A 16 -7.28 -0.02 -22.48
CA GLN A 16 -5.89 0.39 -22.23
C GLN A 16 -5.80 1.71 -21.48
N TYR A 17 -6.66 2.68 -21.82
CA TYR A 17 -6.76 3.95 -21.12
C TYR A 17 -7.13 3.73 -19.64
N LEU A 18 -8.13 2.91 -19.35
CA LEU A 18 -8.55 2.63 -17.97
C LEU A 18 -7.46 1.90 -17.17
N ASP A 19 -6.80 0.89 -17.74
CA ASP A 19 -5.67 0.21 -17.09
C ASP A 19 -4.53 1.20 -16.79
N THR A 20 -4.21 2.10 -17.74
CA THR A 20 -3.20 3.14 -17.52
C THR A 20 -3.58 4.05 -16.35
N ARG A 21 -4.83 4.52 -16.28
CA ARG A 21 -5.32 5.33 -15.15
C ARG A 21 -5.23 4.60 -13.82
N PHE A 22 -5.53 3.30 -13.78
CA PHE A 22 -5.42 2.52 -12.57
C PHE A 22 -3.96 2.29 -12.13
N ARG A 23 -3.02 2.16 -13.08
CA ARG A 23 -1.59 2.10 -12.78
C ARG A 23 -1.07 3.42 -12.23
N GLU A 24 -1.46 4.54 -12.82
CA GLU A 24 -1.14 5.88 -12.32
C GLU A 24 -1.64 6.07 -10.88
N LEU A 25 -2.88 5.67 -10.62
CA LEU A 25 -3.46 5.70 -9.27
C LEU A 25 -2.70 4.80 -8.29
N GLY A 26 -2.27 3.61 -8.72
CA GLY A 26 -1.43 2.72 -7.91
C GLY A 26 -0.09 3.35 -7.53
N ALA A 27 0.56 4.02 -8.48
CA ALA A 27 1.80 4.75 -8.24
C ALA A 27 1.60 5.91 -7.25
N GLU A 28 0.50 6.65 -7.37
CA GLU A 28 0.15 7.70 -6.41
C GLU A 28 -0.06 7.14 -5.00
N VAL A 29 -0.72 5.99 -4.87
CA VAL A 29 -0.91 5.32 -3.58
C VAL A 29 0.42 4.89 -2.97
N ASN A 30 1.36 4.37 -3.76
CA ASN A 30 2.70 4.04 -3.25
C ASN A 30 3.40 5.28 -2.68
N VAL A 31 3.36 6.42 -3.38
CA VAL A 31 3.94 7.68 -2.88
C VAL A 31 3.28 8.13 -1.58
N ARG A 32 1.95 7.99 -1.47
CA ARG A 32 1.21 8.30 -0.24
C ARG A 32 1.64 7.40 0.92
N ILE A 33 1.85 6.11 0.68
CA ILE A 33 2.36 5.15 1.68
C ILE A 33 3.76 5.55 2.15
N GLU A 34 4.68 5.84 1.23
CA GLU A 34 6.05 6.25 1.55
C GLU A 34 6.09 7.54 2.39
N ASN A 35 5.31 8.55 1.99
CA ASN A 35 5.23 9.79 2.74
C ASN A 35 4.64 9.58 4.14
N ALA A 36 3.56 8.79 4.26
CA ALA A 36 2.97 8.49 5.56
C ALA A 36 3.96 7.74 6.48
N VAL A 37 4.72 6.77 5.95
CA VAL A 37 5.78 6.07 6.71
C VAL A 37 6.86 7.04 7.19
N ARG A 38 7.29 7.99 6.36
CA ARG A 38 8.25 9.03 6.77
C ARG A 38 7.70 9.91 7.89
N ASP A 39 6.46 10.38 7.77
CA ASP A 39 5.81 11.21 8.78
C ASP A 39 5.62 10.44 10.11
N ILE A 40 5.21 9.18 10.03
CA ILE A 40 5.07 8.28 11.19
C ILE A 40 6.40 8.14 11.94
N ASN A 41 7.50 7.89 11.23
CA ASN A 41 8.81 7.73 11.86
C ASN A 41 9.28 9.03 12.53
N ALA A 42 9.04 10.19 11.91
CA ALA A 42 9.39 11.48 12.51
C ALA A 42 8.57 11.76 13.78
N LEU A 43 7.27 11.45 13.77
CA LEU A 43 6.39 11.59 14.93
C LEU A 43 6.77 10.60 16.05
N ALA A 44 7.10 9.35 15.71
CA ALA A 44 7.57 8.36 16.67
C ALA A 44 8.83 8.83 17.40
N GLN A 45 9.81 9.37 16.66
CA GLN A 45 11.02 9.95 17.27
C GLN A 45 10.69 11.13 18.18
N SER A 46 9.83 12.05 17.73
CA SER A 46 9.40 13.20 18.54
C SER A 46 8.72 12.77 19.84
N ILE A 47 7.87 11.73 19.80
CA ILE A 47 7.21 11.18 21.00
C ILE A 47 8.25 10.57 21.95
N ALA A 48 9.24 9.84 21.44
CA ALA A 48 10.32 9.27 22.25
C ALA A 48 11.15 10.37 22.95
N ASP A 49 11.51 11.43 22.23
CA ASP A 49 12.24 12.58 22.78
C ASP A 49 11.40 13.34 23.83
N LEU A 50 10.09 13.48 23.59
CA LEU A 50 9.16 14.10 24.54
C LEU A 50 8.96 13.25 25.78
N ASN A 51 8.91 11.91 25.65
CA ASN A 51 8.89 11.01 26.80
C ASN A 51 10.12 11.22 27.69
N GLU A 52 11.33 11.33 27.12
CA GLU A 52 12.53 11.58 27.90
C GLU A 52 12.45 12.93 28.64
N GLN A 53 12.01 13.98 27.94
CA GLN A 53 11.87 15.31 28.53
C GLN A 53 10.82 15.35 29.66
N VAL A 54 9.68 14.69 29.48
CA VAL A 54 8.62 14.59 30.51
C VAL A 54 9.15 13.90 31.76
N VAL A 55 9.80 12.74 31.62
CA VAL A 55 10.32 11.98 32.77
C VAL A 55 11.41 12.78 33.49
N ARG A 56 12.36 13.38 32.76
CA ARG A 56 13.42 14.22 33.34
C ARG A 56 12.87 15.44 34.07
N ALA A 57 11.96 16.18 33.45
CA ALA A 57 11.39 17.39 34.05
C ALA A 57 10.55 17.08 35.30
N THR A 58 9.78 15.99 35.27
CA THR A 58 9.01 15.51 36.43
C THR A 58 9.93 15.16 37.60
N ALA A 59 11.04 14.47 37.33
CA ALA A 59 12.03 14.13 38.35
C ALA A 59 12.72 15.38 38.93
N GLN A 60 13.08 16.35 38.09
CA GLN A 60 13.71 17.62 38.52
C GLN A 60 12.78 18.51 39.34
N ALA A 61 11.48 18.50 39.04
CA ALA A 61 10.46 19.29 39.73
C ALA A 61 9.90 18.60 40.99
N GLY A 62 10.55 17.54 41.48
CA GLY A 62 10.12 16.84 42.70
C GLY A 62 8.77 16.13 42.56
N GLY A 63 8.42 15.67 41.34
CA GLY A 63 7.16 14.99 41.04
C GLY A 63 6.06 15.89 40.49
N GLN A 64 6.29 17.20 40.33
CA GLN A 64 5.32 18.09 39.68
C GLN A 64 5.30 17.82 38.16
N PRO A 65 4.12 17.55 37.55
CA PRO A 65 4.03 17.26 36.12
C PRO A 65 4.34 18.48 35.24
N PRO A 66 5.16 18.31 34.17
CA PRO A 66 5.45 19.36 33.20
C PRO A 66 4.33 19.46 32.16
N ASN A 67 3.25 20.19 32.49
CA ASN A 67 2.03 20.24 31.68
C ASN A 67 2.27 20.59 30.20
N ASP A 68 3.13 21.56 29.89
CA ASP A 68 3.40 21.96 28.51
C ASP A 68 4.04 20.82 27.67
N LEU A 69 4.89 20.00 28.30
CA LEU A 69 5.52 18.84 27.65
C LEU A 69 4.53 17.70 27.47
N LEU A 70 3.64 17.49 28.45
CA LEU A 70 2.54 16.54 28.34
C LEU A 70 1.60 16.91 27.17
N ASP A 71 1.21 18.18 27.07
CA ASP A 71 0.38 18.69 25.99
C ASP A 71 1.08 18.59 24.62
N ALA A 72 2.40 18.80 24.57
CA ALA A 72 3.17 18.61 23.34
C ALA A 72 3.20 17.13 22.92
N ARG A 73 3.40 16.21 23.87
CA ARG A 73 3.39 14.76 23.62
C ARG A 73 2.03 14.30 23.14
N ASP A 74 0.96 14.72 23.78
CA ASP A 74 -0.40 14.33 23.43
C ASP A 74 -0.78 14.84 22.03
N ARG A 75 -0.34 16.05 21.66
CA ARG A 75 -0.48 16.54 20.27
C ARG A 75 0.29 15.70 19.27
N ALA A 76 1.53 15.31 19.58
CA ALA A 76 2.33 14.45 18.71
C ALA A 76 1.68 13.06 18.53
N ILE A 77 1.14 12.48 19.61
CA ILE A 77 0.39 11.22 19.56
C ILE A 77 -0.87 11.37 18.70
N ASN A 78 -1.62 12.48 18.84
CA ASN A 78 -2.80 12.74 18.02
C ASN A 78 -2.45 12.89 16.53
N GLN A 79 -1.37 13.60 16.21
CA GLN A 79 -0.86 13.71 14.84
C GLN A 79 -0.42 12.35 14.28
N LEU A 80 0.19 11.50 15.12
CA LEU A 80 0.52 10.13 14.74
C LEU A 80 -0.74 9.31 14.47
N ALA A 81 -1.79 9.47 15.29
CA ALA A 81 -3.08 8.81 15.11
C ALA A 81 -3.79 9.21 13.80
N GLU A 82 -3.55 10.43 13.29
CA GLU A 82 -4.02 10.84 11.95
C GLU A 82 -3.31 10.07 10.82
N GLN A 83 -2.06 9.65 11.04
CA GLN A 83 -1.28 8.92 10.04
C GLN A 83 -1.54 7.41 10.11
N ILE A 84 -1.65 6.84 11.30
CA ILE A 84 -1.84 5.40 11.53
C ILE A 84 -2.63 5.13 12.81
N GLY A 85 -3.40 4.04 12.86
CA GLY A 85 -4.03 3.58 14.09
C GLY A 85 -2.99 3.22 15.14
N VAL A 86 -3.09 3.86 16.31
CA VAL A 86 -2.20 3.67 17.44
C VAL A 86 -2.94 3.18 18.69
N THR A 87 -2.24 2.45 19.54
CA THR A 87 -2.65 2.12 20.91
C THR A 87 -1.54 2.58 21.85
N THR A 88 -1.89 3.31 22.90
CA THR A 88 -0.92 3.86 23.85
C THR A 88 -1.00 3.15 25.20
N VAL A 89 0.16 2.91 25.82
CA VAL A 89 0.27 2.31 27.16
C VAL A 89 1.22 3.15 28.01
N THR A 90 0.72 3.70 29.12
CA THR A 90 1.55 4.48 30.05
C THR A 90 2.33 3.56 30.98
N GLN A 91 3.60 3.84 31.18
CA GLN A 91 4.51 3.14 32.09
C GLN A 91 4.49 3.75 33.49
N GLU A 92 5.02 3.04 34.49
CA GLU A 92 5.06 3.49 35.88
C GLU A 92 5.87 4.78 36.08
N ASP A 93 6.87 5.02 35.23
CA ASP A 93 7.71 6.22 35.23
C ASP A 93 7.07 7.41 34.48
N GLY A 94 5.89 7.23 33.89
CA GLY A 94 5.15 8.25 33.14
C GLY A 94 5.49 8.35 31.65
N ALA A 95 6.42 7.52 31.15
CA ALA A 95 6.64 7.39 29.70
C ALA A 95 5.46 6.67 29.02
N ILE A 96 5.26 6.92 27.73
CA ILE A 96 4.19 6.28 26.94
C ILE A 96 4.80 5.38 25.87
N ASN A 97 4.41 4.11 25.89
CA ASN A 97 4.63 3.18 24.79
C ASN A 97 3.54 3.36 23.74
N VAL A 98 3.92 3.36 22.48
CA VAL A 98 3.00 3.46 21.34
C VAL A 98 3.11 2.19 20.51
N LEU A 99 1.99 1.52 20.31
CA LEU A 99 1.86 0.31 19.52
C LEU A 99 1.00 0.56 18.28
N VAL A 100 1.31 -0.13 17.19
CA VAL A 100 0.59 -0.05 15.92
C VAL A 100 0.17 -1.45 15.43
N GLY A 101 -0.87 -1.47 14.60
CA GLY A 101 -1.38 -2.70 13.99
C GLY A 101 -1.77 -3.76 15.01
N ASN A 102 -1.17 -4.95 14.92
CA ASN A 102 -1.45 -6.09 15.82
C ASN A 102 -0.62 -6.09 17.12
N GLY A 103 -0.09 -4.93 17.53
CA GLY A 103 0.73 -4.79 18.74
C GLY A 103 2.22 -4.62 18.48
N GLN A 104 2.61 -4.23 17.27
CA GLN A 104 3.99 -3.88 16.99
C GLN A 104 4.35 -2.59 17.74
N ALA A 105 5.39 -2.64 18.56
CA ALA A 105 5.88 -1.45 19.24
C ALA A 105 6.54 -0.49 18.24
N LEU A 106 6.13 0.78 18.29
CA LEU A 106 6.70 1.88 17.52
C LEU A 106 7.47 2.85 18.44
N VAL A 107 7.01 3.04 19.67
CA VAL A 107 7.75 3.76 20.72
C VAL A 107 7.74 2.92 21.99
N VAL A 108 8.91 2.73 22.60
CA VAL A 108 9.07 2.07 23.90
C VAL A 108 9.91 2.95 24.82
N GLY A 109 9.28 3.56 25.81
CA GLY A 109 9.90 4.55 26.68
C GLY A 109 10.49 5.71 25.87
N PHE A 110 11.82 5.73 25.78
CA PHE A 110 12.60 6.78 25.09
C PHE A 110 13.15 6.35 23.74
N ASN A 111 12.77 5.17 23.24
CA ASN A 111 13.26 4.64 21.97
C ASN A 111 12.12 4.61 20.95
N ALA A 112 12.39 5.07 19.74
CA ALA A 112 11.52 4.93 18.59
C ALA A 112 12.05 3.84 17.66
N GLU A 113 11.17 2.91 17.31
CA GLU A 113 11.38 1.98 16.20
C GLU A 113 10.94 2.64 14.89
N ALA A 114 11.52 2.21 13.77
CA ALA A 114 11.19 2.77 12.46
C ALA A 114 10.46 1.76 11.60
N LEU A 115 9.44 2.23 10.89
CA LEU A 115 8.85 1.53 9.76
C LEU A 115 9.70 1.76 8.51
N ALA A 116 9.65 0.82 7.58
CA ALA A 116 10.32 0.92 6.28
C ALA A 116 9.36 0.54 5.16
N THR A 117 9.53 1.18 4.01
CA THR A 117 8.87 0.76 2.76
C THR A 117 9.82 -0.07 1.91
N PHE A 118 9.28 -1.06 1.21
CA PHE A 118 10.05 -1.91 0.31
C PHE A 118 9.20 -2.41 -0.86
N THR A 119 9.86 -2.74 -1.96
CA THR A 119 9.19 -3.27 -3.15
C THR A 119 8.67 -4.68 -2.89
N ASP A 120 7.42 -4.94 -3.27
CA ASP A 120 6.82 -6.27 -3.15
C ASP A 120 7.64 -7.29 -3.96
N PRO A 121 8.03 -8.43 -3.37
CA PRO A 121 8.82 -9.44 -4.08
C PRO A 121 8.14 -10.02 -5.31
N PHE A 122 6.81 -10.03 -5.35
CA PHE A 122 5.99 -10.62 -6.40
C PHE A 122 5.31 -9.55 -7.28
N ASP A 123 5.46 -8.26 -6.97
CA ASP A 123 4.98 -7.15 -7.77
C ASP A 123 5.92 -5.92 -7.68
N PRO A 124 6.80 -5.69 -8.67
CA PRO A 124 7.73 -4.56 -8.64
C PRO A 124 7.05 -3.19 -8.70
N THR A 125 5.75 -3.13 -9.04
CA THR A 125 4.98 -1.89 -9.07
C THR A 125 4.33 -1.56 -7.72
N ARG A 126 4.52 -2.41 -6.70
CA ARG A 126 3.87 -2.29 -5.40
C ARG A 126 4.88 -2.03 -4.29
N THR A 127 4.52 -1.12 -3.39
CA THR A 127 5.30 -0.81 -2.19
C THR A 127 4.61 -1.35 -0.94
N ASN A 128 5.28 -2.22 -0.20
CA ASN A 128 4.79 -2.76 1.07
C ASN A 128 5.47 -2.05 2.25
N VAL A 129 4.92 -2.29 3.45
CA VAL A 129 5.39 -1.68 4.69
C VAL A 129 5.90 -2.79 5.62
N GLY A 130 7.11 -2.62 6.12
CA GLY A 130 7.79 -3.50 7.05
C GLY A 130 8.39 -2.72 8.22
N ILE A 131 9.16 -3.43 9.03
CA ILE A 131 9.95 -2.86 10.12
C ILE A 131 11.38 -2.64 9.61
N ALA A 132 11.97 -1.49 9.95
CA ALA A 132 13.34 -1.18 9.59
C ALA A 132 14.33 -2.10 10.33
N GLY A 133 15.50 -2.36 9.72
CA GLY A 133 16.59 -3.10 10.37
C GLY A 133 16.43 -4.63 10.43
N LEU A 134 15.29 -5.19 10.01
CA LEU A 134 15.14 -6.65 9.87
C LEU A 134 15.83 -7.16 8.59
N ALA A 135 16.55 -8.28 8.72
CA ALA A 135 17.22 -8.94 7.58
C ALA A 135 16.25 -9.42 6.51
N THR A 136 15.04 -9.80 6.91
CA THR A 136 13.92 -10.08 6.01
C THR A 136 12.79 -9.12 6.37
N GLN A 137 12.47 -8.20 5.47
CA GLN A 137 11.33 -7.31 5.64
C GLN A 137 10.04 -8.11 5.43
N GLY A 138 9.43 -8.53 6.54
CA GLY A 138 8.08 -9.07 6.53
C GLY A 138 7.08 -7.94 6.26
N ASP A 139 6.16 -8.16 5.30
CA ASP A 139 5.06 -7.22 5.06
C ASP A 139 4.08 -7.25 6.24
N ILE A 140 4.10 -6.17 7.02
CA ILE A 140 3.17 -5.94 8.12
C ILE A 140 1.99 -5.05 7.70
N GLY A 141 1.99 -4.53 6.47
CA GLY A 141 0.98 -3.57 5.98
C GLY A 141 -0.45 -4.08 6.14
N ARG A 142 -0.67 -5.38 6.00
CA ARG A 142 -2.00 -6.02 6.20
C ARG A 142 -2.55 -5.89 7.64
N PHE A 143 -1.67 -5.67 8.62
CA PHE A 143 -2.05 -5.51 10.03
C PHE A 143 -2.17 -4.04 10.41
N LEU A 144 -1.66 -3.13 9.57
CA LEU A 144 -1.77 -1.70 9.81
C LEU A 144 -3.16 -1.23 9.37
N SER A 145 -3.80 -0.45 10.23
CA SER A 145 -5.13 0.11 9.98
C SER A 145 -5.23 1.49 10.59
N GLY A 146 -6.27 2.24 10.24
CA GLY A 146 -6.48 3.60 10.72
C GLY A 146 -5.54 4.64 10.09
N GLY A 147 -5.91 5.90 10.24
CA GLY A 147 -5.18 7.03 9.67
C GLY A 147 -5.04 6.99 8.15
N ARG A 148 -4.18 7.87 7.63
CA ARG A 148 -3.91 8.01 6.20
C ARG A 148 -3.21 6.78 5.61
N LEU A 149 -2.28 6.17 6.34
CA LEU A 149 -1.57 4.97 5.89
C LEU A 149 -2.52 3.78 5.74
N GLY A 150 -3.33 3.51 6.77
CA GLY A 150 -4.33 2.44 6.73
C GLY A 150 -5.32 2.64 5.59
N ALA A 151 -5.82 3.86 5.40
CA ALA A 151 -6.73 4.18 4.29
C ALA A 151 -6.09 3.96 2.90
N ALA A 152 -4.81 4.32 2.72
CA ALA A 152 -4.09 4.08 1.48
C ALA A 152 -3.92 2.57 1.18
N LEU A 153 -3.57 1.78 2.21
CA LEU A 153 -3.43 0.33 2.11
C LEU A 153 -4.77 -0.38 1.83
N ASP A 154 -5.84 0.05 2.49
CA ASP A 154 -7.19 -0.47 2.28
C ASP A 154 -7.72 -0.10 0.89
N PHE A 155 -7.54 1.15 0.45
CA PHE A 155 -7.95 1.58 -0.88
C PHE A 155 -7.26 0.77 -1.97
N ARG A 156 -5.94 0.57 -1.87
CA ARG A 156 -5.19 -0.26 -2.81
C ARG A 156 -5.75 -1.68 -2.87
N SER A 157 -5.80 -2.34 -1.72
CA SER A 157 -6.12 -3.77 -1.66
C SER A 157 -7.58 -4.10 -1.95
N ARG A 158 -8.52 -3.27 -1.50
CA ARG A 158 -9.96 -3.56 -1.60
C ARG A 158 -10.62 -2.92 -2.81
N VAL A 159 -10.14 -1.75 -3.24
CA VAL A 159 -10.78 -1.00 -4.32
C VAL A 159 -9.96 -1.14 -5.59
N LEU A 160 -8.72 -0.65 -5.59
CA LEU A 160 -7.92 -0.58 -6.82
C LEU A 160 -7.60 -1.97 -7.39
N ASP A 161 -7.06 -2.88 -6.56
CA ASP A 161 -6.71 -4.24 -6.99
C ASP A 161 -7.97 -4.98 -7.48
N GLY A 162 -9.09 -4.85 -6.76
CA GLY A 162 -10.38 -5.43 -7.14
C GLY A 162 -10.89 -4.90 -8.49
N THR A 163 -10.93 -3.58 -8.67
CA THR A 163 -11.40 -2.95 -9.92
C THR A 163 -10.51 -3.31 -11.12
N ARG A 164 -9.19 -3.39 -10.93
CA ARG A 164 -8.27 -3.81 -12.00
C ARG A 164 -8.51 -5.27 -12.41
N ASN A 165 -8.74 -6.15 -11.44
CA ASN A 165 -9.06 -7.55 -11.71
C ASN A 165 -10.38 -7.69 -12.47
N GLU A 166 -11.41 -6.94 -12.09
CA GLU A 166 -12.70 -6.93 -12.80
C GLU A 166 -12.55 -6.40 -14.24
N LEU A 167 -11.80 -5.31 -14.45
CA LEU A 167 -11.52 -4.78 -15.79
C LEU A 167 -10.81 -5.82 -16.66
N GLY A 168 -9.80 -6.51 -16.11
CA GLY A 168 -9.07 -7.57 -16.79
C GLY A 168 -9.93 -8.78 -17.13
N LEU A 169 -10.83 -9.16 -16.22
CA LEU A 169 -11.80 -10.25 -16.45
C LEU A 169 -12.77 -9.90 -17.57
N LEU A 170 -13.31 -8.67 -17.58
CA LEU A 170 -14.18 -8.20 -18.65
C LEU A 170 -13.46 -8.18 -20.01
N ALA A 171 -12.24 -7.64 -20.05
CA ALA A 171 -11.43 -7.62 -21.27
C ALA A 171 -11.15 -9.04 -21.78
N THR A 172 -10.84 -9.97 -20.89
CA THR A 172 -10.59 -11.38 -21.21
C THR A 172 -11.86 -12.06 -21.73
N GLY A 173 -13.01 -11.82 -21.08
CA GLY A 173 -14.32 -12.31 -21.51
C GLY A 173 -14.70 -11.83 -22.91
N VAL A 174 -14.55 -10.53 -23.17
CA VAL A 174 -14.81 -9.95 -24.50
C VAL A 174 -13.89 -10.54 -25.56
N ALA A 175 -12.57 -10.56 -25.32
CA ALA A 175 -11.61 -11.08 -26.28
C ALA A 175 -11.84 -12.56 -26.59
N SER A 176 -12.03 -13.39 -25.55
CA SER A 176 -12.23 -14.84 -25.69
C SER A 176 -13.53 -15.19 -26.41
N THR A 177 -14.65 -14.61 -26.01
CA THR A 177 -15.97 -14.89 -26.62
C THR A 177 -16.03 -14.42 -28.06
N PHE A 178 -15.51 -13.24 -28.36
CA PHE A 178 -15.45 -12.73 -29.73
C PHE A 178 -14.55 -13.59 -30.61
N ASN A 179 -13.35 -13.94 -30.14
CA ASN A 179 -12.43 -14.80 -30.88
C ASN A 179 -13.01 -16.19 -31.13
N ALA A 180 -13.69 -16.80 -30.15
CA ALA A 180 -14.33 -18.10 -30.33
C ALA A 180 -15.37 -18.07 -31.46
N GLN A 181 -16.21 -17.02 -31.49
CA GLN A 181 -17.20 -16.85 -32.54
C GLN A 181 -16.55 -16.54 -33.90
N HIS A 182 -15.52 -15.69 -33.92
CA HIS A 182 -14.83 -15.29 -35.15
C HIS A 182 -14.10 -16.47 -35.80
N ARG A 183 -13.46 -17.33 -35.00
CA ARG A 183 -12.84 -18.58 -35.48
C ARG A 183 -13.83 -19.58 -36.07
N SER A 184 -15.10 -19.52 -35.66
CA SER A 184 -16.17 -20.37 -36.18
C SER A 184 -16.75 -19.87 -37.51
N GLY A 185 -16.34 -18.68 -37.96
CA GLY A 185 -16.77 -18.09 -39.23
C GLY A 185 -15.76 -18.29 -40.36
N LEU A 186 -16.16 -17.88 -41.57
CA LEU A 186 -15.30 -17.81 -42.75
C LEU A 186 -15.03 -16.35 -43.13
N ASP A 187 -13.83 -16.08 -43.64
CA ASP A 187 -13.45 -14.79 -44.18
C ASP A 187 -13.91 -14.62 -45.65
N LEU A 188 -13.55 -13.49 -46.27
CA LEU A 188 -13.91 -13.18 -47.66
C LEU A 188 -13.27 -14.14 -48.68
N ASN A 189 -12.23 -14.87 -48.30
CA ASN A 189 -11.53 -15.83 -49.14
C ASN A 189 -12.00 -17.27 -48.86
N GLY A 190 -13.00 -17.46 -47.99
CA GLY A 190 -13.49 -18.78 -47.59
C GLY A 190 -12.58 -19.52 -46.60
N GLN A 191 -11.63 -18.83 -45.97
CA GLN A 191 -10.76 -19.39 -44.93
C GLN A 191 -11.41 -19.23 -43.55
N LEU A 192 -11.10 -20.14 -42.61
CA LEU A 192 -11.55 -20.00 -41.22
C LEU A 192 -11.03 -18.70 -40.60
N GLY A 193 -11.86 -18.04 -39.80
CA GLY A 193 -11.47 -16.84 -39.07
C GLY A 193 -10.36 -17.10 -38.05
N GLY A 194 -9.54 -16.09 -37.78
CA GLY A 194 -8.51 -16.11 -36.74
C GLY A 194 -8.93 -15.42 -35.45
N ASP A 195 -7.97 -15.12 -34.59
CA ASP A 195 -8.18 -14.21 -33.46
C ASP A 195 -8.39 -12.78 -33.94
N PHE A 196 -9.47 -12.16 -33.48
CA PHE A 196 -9.78 -10.77 -33.79
C PHE A 196 -9.16 -9.83 -32.75
N PHE A 197 -9.26 -10.17 -31.46
CA PHE A 197 -8.54 -9.54 -30.37
C PHE A 197 -7.34 -10.37 -29.95
N ARG A 198 -6.27 -9.75 -29.46
CA ARG A 198 -5.16 -10.50 -28.87
C ARG A 198 -5.64 -11.21 -27.59
N PRO A 199 -5.40 -12.53 -27.44
CA PRO A 199 -5.67 -13.21 -26.18
C PRO A 199 -4.93 -12.55 -25.03
N LEU A 200 -5.61 -12.38 -23.90
CA LEU A 200 -5.04 -11.84 -22.68
C LEU A 200 -4.65 -13.02 -21.78
N THR A 201 -3.39 -13.05 -21.37
CA THR A 201 -2.88 -14.06 -20.42
C THR A 201 -2.51 -13.36 -19.11
N PRO A 202 -2.74 -13.98 -17.95
CA PRO A 202 -2.24 -13.48 -16.69
C PRO A 202 -0.72 -13.29 -16.76
N THR A 203 -0.22 -12.21 -16.18
CA THR A 203 1.22 -12.03 -16.01
C THR A 203 1.64 -12.78 -14.76
N VAL A 204 2.58 -13.71 -14.89
CA VAL A 204 3.23 -14.38 -13.76
C VAL A 204 4.58 -13.69 -13.57
N VAL A 205 4.82 -13.15 -12.38
CA VAL A 205 6.07 -12.47 -12.03
C VAL A 205 6.81 -13.38 -11.05
N ASP A 206 8.03 -13.75 -11.39
CA ASP A 206 8.91 -14.46 -10.47
C ASP A 206 9.30 -13.55 -9.31
N SER A 207 9.52 -14.14 -8.13
CA SER A 207 9.98 -13.37 -6.97
C SER A 207 11.31 -12.69 -7.29
N ASN A 208 11.43 -11.38 -7.03
CA ASN A 208 12.69 -10.66 -7.18
C ASN A 208 13.81 -11.15 -6.24
N ALA A 209 13.46 -11.96 -5.22
CA ALA A 209 14.38 -12.61 -4.31
C ALA A 209 14.79 -14.02 -4.79
N ASN A 210 14.25 -14.51 -5.91
CA ASN A 210 14.61 -15.80 -6.47
C ASN A 210 16.02 -15.73 -7.08
N THR A 211 16.98 -16.32 -6.39
CA THR A 211 18.38 -16.48 -6.84
C THR A 211 18.66 -17.88 -7.38
N GLY A 212 17.65 -18.75 -7.43
CA GLY A 212 17.75 -20.09 -7.98
C GLY A 212 17.80 -20.07 -9.50
N THR A 213 18.74 -20.82 -10.07
CA THR A 213 18.70 -21.20 -11.49
C THR A 213 17.94 -22.51 -11.62
N ALA A 214 16.96 -22.56 -12.52
CA ALA A 214 16.27 -23.80 -12.89
C ALA A 214 17.22 -24.80 -13.57
#